data_AF-A0A2N2FB73-F1
#
_entry.id   AF-A0A2N2FB73-F1
#
_cell.length_a   1.000
_cell.length_b   1.000
_cell.length_c   1.000
_cell.angle_alpha   90.00
_cell.angle_beta   90.00
_cell.angle_gamma   90.00
#
_symmetry.space_group_name_H-M   'P 1'
#
loop_
_entity.id
_entity.type
_entity.pdbx_description
1 polymer ?
#
loop_
_entity_poly.entity_id
_entity_poly.type
_entity_poly.pdbx_seq_one_letter_code
_entity_poly.pdbx_strand_id
1 'polypeptide(L)'
;MKEQFELIYGFVHCRGKTRYSAGYVDKREEAEAWISSHRNGTAPKIKIPPDDPIRYCPATSCPLKRQKPWFDMMATNADQHKP
;
A
#
# COMPACT_ATOMS: atom_id res chain seq x y z
N MET A 1 11.37 20.45 -11.64
CA MET A 1 10.34 19.58 -11.07
C MET A 1 11.00 18.24 -10.79
N LYS A 2 10.96 17.74 -9.55
CA LYS A 2 11.37 16.36 -9.27
C LYS A 2 10.08 15.56 -9.15
N GLU A 3 9.84 14.66 -10.11
CA GLU A 3 8.77 13.68 -10.01
C GLU A 3 9.14 12.70 -8.90
N GLN A 4 8.26 12.53 -7.92
CA GLN A 4 8.39 11.51 -6.89
C GLN A 4 7.25 10.52 -7.02
N PHE A 5 7.52 9.26 -6.73
CA PHE A 5 6.53 8.19 -6.77
C PHE A 5 6.20 7.78 -5.35
N GLU A 6 4.96 8.04 -4.94
CA GLU A 6 4.43 7.51 -3.68
C GLU A 6 4.22 6.01 -3.83
N LEU A 7 4.85 5.24 -2.96
CA LEU A 7 4.65 3.80 -2.84
C LEU A 7 3.39 3.55 -2.01
N ILE A 8 2.44 2.82 -2.57
CA ILE A 8 1.13 2.65 -1.96
C ILE A 8 0.86 1.17 -1.72
N TYR A 9 0.29 0.87 -0.55
CA TYR A 9 -0.29 -0.43 -0.27
C TYR A 9 -1.65 -0.30 0.39
N GLY A 10 -2.38 -1.40 0.47
CA GLY A 10 -3.56 -1.46 1.31
C GLY A 10 -4.23 -2.81 1.30
N PHE A 11 -5.44 -2.86 1.84
CA PHE A 11 -6.21 -4.07 2.01
C PHE A 11 -7.62 -3.90 1.43
N VAL A 12 -8.18 -4.96 0.86
CA VAL A 12 -9.58 -5.00 0.40
C VAL A 12 -10.47 -5.52 1.52
N HIS A 13 -11.53 -4.82 1.85
CA HIS A 13 -12.51 -5.24 2.84
C HIS A 13 -13.89 -5.35 2.21
N CYS A 14 -14.81 -6.02 2.89
CA CYS A 14 -16.21 -6.07 2.49
C CYS A 14 -16.88 -4.68 2.43
N ARG A 15 -16.30 -3.68 3.10
CA ARG A 15 -16.79 -2.29 3.17
C ARG A 15 -15.97 -1.28 2.35
N GLY A 16 -15.01 -1.74 1.55
CA GLY A 16 -14.17 -0.87 0.73
C GLY A 16 -12.68 -1.23 0.77
N LYS A 17 -11.85 -0.38 0.17
CA LYS A 17 -10.41 -0.60 0.01
C LYS A 17 -9.64 0.45 0.83
N THR A 18 -8.80 0.01 1.77
CA THR A 18 -7.89 0.92 2.49
C THR A 18 -6.68 1.23 1.63
N ARG A 19 -6.07 2.39 1.89
CA ARG A 19 -4.87 2.88 1.22
C ARG A 19 -3.93 3.51 2.24
N TYR A 20 -2.66 3.17 2.16
CA TYR A 20 -1.58 3.68 3.00
C TYR A 20 -0.34 3.98 2.16
N SER A 21 0.43 4.98 2.59
CA SER A 21 1.74 5.27 2.02
C SER A 21 2.81 4.40 2.68
N ALA A 22 3.72 3.87 1.87
CA ALA A 22 4.94 3.18 2.30
C ALA A 22 6.19 4.07 2.13
N GLY A 23 6.02 5.33 1.71
CA GLY A 23 7.09 6.27 1.44
C GLY A 23 7.12 6.73 -0.02
N TYR A 24 8.19 7.43 -0.38
CA TYR A 24 8.38 8.03 -1.69
C TYR A 24 9.74 7.62 -2.26
N VAL A 25 9.81 7.47 -3.58
CA VAL A 25 11.05 7.24 -4.32
C VAL A 25 11.15 8.23 -5.49
N ASP A 26 12.36 8.57 -5.90
CA ASP A 26 12.58 9.57 -6.96
C ASP A 26 12.53 8.96 -8.37
N LYS A 27 12.52 7.63 -8.48
CA LYS A 27 12.55 6.91 -9.76
C LYS A 27 11.38 5.97 -9.91
N ARG A 28 10.79 5.96 -11.10
CA ARG A 28 9.68 5.09 -11.44
C ARG A 28 10.09 3.62 -11.36
N GLU A 29 11.29 3.29 -11.81
CA GLU A 29 11.82 1.93 -11.82
C GLU A 29 11.95 1.37 -10.40
N GLU A 30 12.30 2.21 -9.43
CA GLU A 30 12.36 1.82 -8.01
C GLU A 30 10.96 1.51 -7.47
N ALA A 31 9.95 2.29 -7.85
CA ALA A 31 8.56 2.04 -7.48
C ALA A 31 8.00 0.76 -8.11
N GLU A 32 8.29 0.53 -9.39
CA GLU A 32 7.89 -0.69 -10.10
C GLU A 32 8.56 -1.94 -9.50
N ALA A 33 9.86 -1.85 -9.18
CA ALA A 33 10.60 -2.92 -8.50
C ALA A 33 10.02 -3.21 -7.10
N TRP A 34 9.64 -2.18 -6.36
CA TRP A 34 8.98 -2.34 -5.06
C TRP A 34 7.63 -3.06 -5.18
N ILE A 35 6.78 -2.69 -6.13
CA ILE A 35 5.50 -3.37 -6.39
C ILE A 35 5.76 -4.85 -6.77
N SER A 36 6.68 -5.08 -7.70
CA SER A 36 6.98 -6.41 -8.22
C SER A 36 7.51 -7.34 -7.12
N SER A 37 8.46 -6.87 -6.31
CA SER A 37 9.04 -7.67 -5.21
C SER A 37 8.00 -8.08 -4.16
N HIS A 38 7.03 -7.22 -3.83
CA HIS A 38 5.94 -7.57 -2.91
C HIS A 38 4.93 -8.53 -3.53
N ARG A 39 4.58 -8.37 -4.81
CA ARG A 39 3.69 -9.30 -5.53
C ARG A 39 4.31 -10.69 -5.65
N ASN A 40 5.60 -10.75 -5.91
CA ASN A 40 6.37 -11.99 -6.03
C ASN A 40 6.77 -12.60 -4.67
N GLY A 41 6.57 -11.86 -3.57
CA GLY A 41 6.88 -12.31 -2.21
C GLY A 41 8.38 -12.36 -1.88
N THR A 42 9.22 -11.67 -2.65
CA THR A 42 10.66 -11.54 -2.39
C THR A 42 10.97 -10.39 -1.42
N ALA A 43 10.05 -9.43 -1.26
CA ALA A 43 10.14 -8.39 -0.26
C ALA A 43 9.62 -8.84 1.13
N PRO A 44 10.06 -8.18 2.22
CA PRO A 44 9.51 -8.40 3.55
C PRO A 44 7.99 -8.20 3.62
N LYS A 45 7.32 -8.92 4.52
CA LYS A 45 5.87 -8.76 4.75
C LYS A 45 5.57 -7.40 5.38
N ILE A 46 4.65 -6.64 4.78
CA ILE A 46 4.09 -5.43 5.36
C ILE A 46 3.25 -5.77 6.60
N LYS A 47 3.48 -5.04 7.69
CA LYS A 47 2.64 -5.13 8.89
C LYS A 47 1.32 -4.40 8.63
N ILE A 48 0.22 -5.03 9.04
CA ILE A 48 -1.11 -4.41 9.00
C ILE A 48 -1.13 -3.19 9.94
N PRO A 49 -1.52 -1.99 9.47
CA PRO A 49 -1.65 -0.81 10.33
C PRO A 49 -2.60 -1.03 11.52
N PRO A 50 -2.37 -0.40 12.69
CA PRO A 50 -3.24 -0.55 13.86
C PRO A 50 -4.71 -0.18 13.60
N ASP A 51 -4.94 0.84 12.78
CA ASP A 51 -6.27 1.36 12.48
C ASP A 51 -6.94 0.68 11.27
N ASP A 52 -6.29 -0.35 10.71
CA ASP A 52 -6.86 -1.05 9.56
C ASP A 52 -8.13 -1.84 9.97
N PRO A 53 -9.25 -1.67 9.26
CA PRO A 53 -10.48 -2.43 9.38
C PRO A 53 -10.35 -3.92 9.64
N ILE A 54 -9.31 -4.58 9.12
CA ILE A 54 -9.08 -6.01 9.28
C ILE A 54 -8.89 -6.41 10.75
N ARG A 55 -8.35 -5.51 11.60
CA ARG A 55 -8.05 -5.77 13.02
C ARG A 55 -9.29 -5.79 13.90
N TYR A 56 -10.32 -5.01 13.55
CA TYR A 56 -11.55 -4.87 14.34
C TYR A 56 -12.81 -5.27 13.55
N CYS A 57 -12.65 -5.91 12.38
CA CYS A 57 -13.79 -6.40 11.60
C CYS A 57 -14.55 -7.49 12.38
N PRO A 58 -15.87 -7.33 12.63
CA PRO A 58 -16.63 -8.25 13.47
C PRO A 58 -16.96 -9.58 12.76
N ALA A 59 -16.78 -9.68 11.43
CA ALA A 59 -17.08 -10.89 10.69
C ALA A 59 -16.20 -12.06 11.15
N THR A 60 -16.80 -13.11 11.69
CA THR A 60 -16.08 -14.29 12.22
C THR A 60 -15.47 -15.14 11.11
N SER A 61 -16.15 -15.24 9.96
CA SER A 61 -15.66 -15.90 8.75
C SER A 61 -15.68 -14.92 7.58
N CYS A 62 -14.54 -14.28 7.33
CA CYS A 62 -14.37 -13.38 6.19
C CYS A 62 -13.12 -13.78 5.38
N PRO A 63 -13.25 -14.15 4.10
CA PRO A 63 -12.11 -14.57 3.28
C PRO A 63 -11.08 -13.45 3.11
N LEU A 64 -11.51 -12.19 3.16
CA LEU A 64 -10.65 -11.02 3.02
C LEU A 64 -9.75 -10.76 4.24
N LYS A 65 -9.99 -11.41 5.39
CA LYS A 65 -9.10 -11.30 6.57
C LYS A 65 -7.74 -11.99 6.38
N ARG A 66 -7.58 -12.85 5.36
CA ARG A 66 -6.35 -13.60 5.09
C ARG A 66 -5.69 -13.23 3.76
N GLN A 67 -6.19 -12.20 3.09
CA GLN A 67 -5.64 -11.77 1.81
C GLN A 67 -4.24 -11.18 1.96
N LYS A 68 -3.52 -11.12 0.84
CA LYS A 68 -2.30 -10.31 0.73
C LYS A 68 -2.68 -8.84 0.49
N PRO A 69 -1.85 -7.87 0.93
CA PRO A 69 -2.04 -6.48 0.55
C PRO A 69 -2.02 -6.31 -0.97
N TRP A 70 -2.74 -5.31 -1.46
CA TRP A 70 -2.56 -4.81 -2.82
C TRP A 70 -1.46 -3.74 -2.81
N PHE A 71 -0.78 -3.58 -3.94
CA PHE A 71 0.36 -2.67 -4.10
C PHE A 71 0.23 -1.88 -5.39
N ASP A 72 0.54 -0.58 -5.31
CA ASP A 72 0.49 0.36 -6.41
C ASP A 72 1.48 1.52 -6.19
N MET A 73 1.59 2.40 -7.17
CA MET A 73 2.35 3.64 -7.07
C MET A 73 1.55 4.80 -7.66
N MET A 74 1.84 6.01 -7.20
CA MET A 74 1.31 7.23 -7.82
C MET A 74 2.43 8.23 -8.05
N ALA A 75 2.45 8.83 -9.24
CA ALA A 75 3.26 10.00 -9.49
C ALA A 75 2.73 11.17 -8.65
N THR A 76 3.64 11.81 -7.92
CA THR A 76 3.39 12.98 -7.09
C THR A 76 4.30 14.10 -7.55
N ASN A 77 3.71 15.28 -7.72
CA ASN A 77 4.47 16.50 -7.89
C ASN A 77 4.86 16.98 -6.48
N ALA A 78 6.16 17.10 -6.21
CA ALA A 78 6.70 17.42 -4.89
C ALA A 78 6.16 18.74 -4.26
N ASP A 79 5.43 19.57 -5.01
CA ASP A 79 4.83 20.83 -4.54
C ASP A 79 3.49 20.69 -3.78
N GLN A 80 2.90 19.49 -3.65
CA GLN A 80 1.60 19.30 -2.98
C GLN A 80 1.64 18.80 -1.53
N HIS A 81 2.79 18.89 -0.85
CA HIS A 81 2.85 18.68 0.60
C HIS A 81 3.45 19.91 1.28
N LYS A 82 2.62 20.94 1.46
CA LYS A 82 2.82 21.96 2.48
C LYS A 82 1.73 21.76 3.54
N PRO A 83 2.09 21.63 4.83
CA PRO A 83 1.14 21.42 5.92
C PRO A 83 0.17 22.61 6.09
#